data_AF-A0A634F977-F1
#
_entry.id   AF-A0A634F977-F1
#
_cell.length_a   1.000
_cell.length_b   1.000
_cell.length_c   1.000
_cell.angle_alpha   90.00
_cell.angle_beta   90.00
_cell.angle_gamma   90.00
#
_symmetry.space_group_name_H-M   'P 1'
#
loop_
_entity.id
_entity.type
_entity.pdbx_description
1 polymer ?
#
loop_
_entity_poly.entity_id
_entity_poly.type
_entity_poly.pdbx_seq_one_letter_code
_entity_poly.pdbx_strand_id
1 'polypeptide(L)' 'MATRYISMKEMCTLTGKSKPTLWRMYAKRKEFPKPEKTPSGIFLGWTESVYEE' A
#
# COMPACT_ATOMS: atom_id res chain seq x y z
N MET A 1 15.14 -11.21 7.31
CA MET A 1 14.31 -10.75 6.17
C MET A 1 14.05 -9.26 6.38
N ALA A 2 14.45 -8.40 5.44
CA ALA A 2 14.23 -6.96 5.60
C ALA A 2 12.80 -6.63 5.17
N THR A 3 11.98 -6.10 6.08
CA THR A 3 10.62 -5.66 5.77
C THR A 3 10.71 -4.43 4.86
N ARG A 4 10.63 -4.65 3.54
CA ARG A 4 10.60 -3.56 2.58
C ARG A 4 9.19 -2.98 2.54
N TYR A 5 9.15 -1.66 2.65
CA TYR A 5 7.94 -0.87 2.56
C TYR A 5 7.84 -0.28 1.16
N ILE A 6 6.79 -0.65 0.47
CA ILE A 6 6.41 -0.11 -0.83
C ILE A 6 5.65 1.19 -0.59
N SER A 7 6.25 2.29 -1.02
CA SER A 7 5.62 3.60 -0.96
C SER A 7 4.40 3.68 -1.89
N MET A 8 3.54 4.67 -1.70
CA MET A 8 2.39 4.89 -2.60
C MET A 8 2.79 5.09 -4.07
N LYS A 9 3.95 5.70 -4.32
CA LYS A 9 4.45 5.91 -5.69
C LYS A 9 4.84 4.58 -6.33
N GLU A 10 5.52 3.73 -5.59
CA GLU A 10 5.91 2.39 -6.05
C GLU A 10 4.69 1.48 -6.22
N MET A 11 3.70 1.52 -5.33
CA MET A 11 2.44 0.79 -5.52
C MET A 11 1.70 1.23 -6.78
N CYS A 12 1.74 2.53 -7.09
CA CYS A 12 1.17 3.07 -8.33
C CYS A 12 1.83 2.43 -9.57
N THR A 13 3.17 2.29 -9.53
CA THR A 13 3.96 1.68 -10.61
C THR A 13 3.74 0.17 -10.70
N LEU A 14 3.83 -0.56 -9.59
CA LEU A 14 3.68 -2.02 -9.53
C LEU A 14 2.29 -2.47 -9.95
N THR A 15 1.26 -1.78 -9.48
CA THR A 15 -0.13 -2.14 -9.79
C THR A 15 -0.56 -1.60 -11.16
N GLY A 16 0.20 -0.66 -11.75
CA GLY A 16 -0.20 0.08 -12.96
C GLY A 16 -1.48 0.92 -12.78
N LYS A 17 -1.88 1.18 -11.52
CA LYS A 17 -3.13 1.88 -11.17
C LYS A 17 -2.81 3.25 -10.59
N SER A 18 -3.67 4.22 -10.85
CA SER A 18 -3.53 5.57 -10.29
C SER A 18 -3.78 5.64 -8.78
N LYS A 19 -3.08 6.54 -8.09
CA LYS A 19 -3.25 6.84 -6.65
C LYS A 19 -4.73 6.92 -6.16
N PRO A 20 -5.65 7.64 -6.82
CA PRO A 20 -7.06 7.69 -6.39
C PRO A 20 -7.79 6.35 -6.56
N THR A 21 -7.38 5.53 -7.53
CA THR A 21 -7.94 4.19 -7.75
C THR A 21 -7.51 3.25 -6.63
N LEU A 22 -6.23 3.27 -6.25
CA LEU A 22 -5.72 2.52 -5.10
C LEU A 22 -6.43 2.92 -3.80
N TRP A 23 -6.62 4.22 -3.55
CA TRP A 23 -7.38 4.68 -2.39
C TRP A 23 -8.85 4.24 -2.41
N ARG A 24 -9.50 4.21 -3.57
CA ARG A 24 -10.87 3.65 -3.69
C ARG A 24 -10.89 2.15 -3.45
N MET A 25 -9.93 1.40 -3.98
CA MET A 25 -9.83 -0.04 -3.76
C MET A 25 -9.62 -0.36 -2.28
N TYR A 26 -8.79 0.40 -1.58
CA TYR A 26 -8.61 0.32 -0.13
C TYR A 26 -9.88 0.74 0.63
N ALA A 27 -10.33 1.99 0.46
CA ALA A 27 -11.34 2.60 1.32
C ALA A 27 -12.77 2.15 1.03
N LYS A 28 -13.10 1.85 -0.23
CA LYS A 28 -14.48 1.50 -0.65
C LYS A 28 -14.63 0.02 -0.95
N ARG A 29 -13.65 -0.60 -1.59
CA ARG A 29 -13.77 -1.99 -2.05
C ARG A 29 -13.17 -3.02 -1.09
N LYS A 30 -12.31 -2.59 -0.15
CA LYS A 30 -11.53 -3.48 0.73
C LYS A 30 -10.73 -4.56 -0.02
N GLU A 31 -10.54 -4.37 -1.32
CA GLU A 31 -9.73 -5.22 -2.21
C GLU A 31 -8.24 -4.92 -2.04
N PHE A 32 -7.90 -3.82 -1.36
CA PHE A 32 -6.53 -3.44 -1.09
C PHE A 32 -6.23 -3.51 0.39
N PRO A 33 -5.07 -4.08 0.76
CA PRO A 33 -4.66 -4.26 2.14
C PRO A 33 -4.42 -2.91 2.83
N LYS A 34 -4.56 -2.92 4.15
CA LYS A 34 -4.40 -1.71 4.95
C LYS A 34 -2.92 -1.31 4.94
N PRO A 35 -2.59 -0.09 4.51
CA PRO A 35 -1.23 0.41 4.59
C PRO A 35 -0.78 0.51 6.04
N GLU A 36 0.46 0.11 6.29
CA GLU A 36 1.10 0.26 7.58
C GLU A 36 1.38 1.73 7.87
N LYS A 37 1.13 2.08 9.13
CA LYS A 37 1.39 3.40 9.68
C LYS A 37 2.36 3.21 10.83
N THR A 38 3.31 4.13 10.96
CA THR A 38 4.13 4.18 12.16
C THR A 38 3.26 4.54 13.37
N PRO A 39 3.71 4.23 14.61
CA PRO A 39 3.02 4.65 15.83
C PRO A 39 2.77 6.16 15.89
N SER A 40 3.61 6.95 15.20
CA SER A 40 3.51 8.41 15.08
C SER A 40 2.49 8.89 14.02
N GLY A 41 1.77 7.98 13.36
CA GLY A 41 0.75 8.31 12.37
C GLY A 41 1.27 8.60 10.96
N ILE A 42 2.57 8.44 10.70
CA ILE A 42 3.15 8.60 9.36
C ILE A 42 2.82 7.36 8.54
N PHE A 43 2.33 7.58 7.33
CA PHE A 43 2.02 6.53 6.39
C PHE A 43 3.33 5.95 5.83
N LEU A 44 3.65 4.71 6.21
CA LEU A 44 4.91 4.07 5.80
C LEU A 44 4.77 3.40 4.43
N GLY A 45 3.57 2.89 4.12
CA GLY A 45 3.26 2.26 2.83
C GLY A 45 2.66 0.87 3.03
N TRP A 46 2.94 -0.03 2.11
CA TRP A 46 2.55 -1.45 2.20
C TRP A 46 3.80 -2.30 2.35
N THR A 47 3.72 -3.38 3.13
CA THR A 47 4.81 -4.35 3.17
C THR A 47 4.84 -5.15 1.87
N GLU A 48 6.03 -5.51 1.39
CA GLU A 48 6.18 -6.35 0.19
C GLU A 48 5.46 -7.70 0.35
N SER A 49 5.46 -8.27 1.56
CA SER A 49 4.74 -9.51 1.91
C SER A 49 3.23 -9.46 1.68
N VAL A 50 2.65 -8.27 1.58
CA VAL A 50 1.22 -8.05 1.36
C VAL A 50 0.88 -8.02 -0.14
N TYR A 51 1.89 -7.92 -1.02
CA TYR A 51 1.74 -8.06 -2.47
C TYR A 51 2.01 -9.50 -2.95
N GLU A 52 2.81 -10.29 -2.22
CA GLU A 52 3.17 -11.66 -2.58
C GLU A 52 2.15 -12.74 -2.17
N GLU A 53 1.10 -12.40 -1.42
CA GLU A 53 -0.06 -13.28 -1.12
C GLU A 53 -1.24 -13.03 -2.06
#